data_AF-A0A2Z6PIC6-F1
#
_entry.id   AF-A0A2Z6PIC6-F1
#
_cell.length_a   1.000
_cell.length_b   1.000
_cell.length_c   1.000
_cell.angle_alpha   90.00
_cell.angle_beta   90.00
_cell.angle_gamma   90.00
#
_symmetry.space_group_name_H-M   'P 1'
#
loop_
_entity.id
_entity.type
_entity.pdbx_description
1 polymer ?
#
loop_
_entity_poly.entity_id
_entity_poly.type
_entity_poly.pdbx_seq_one_letter_code
_entity_poly.pdbx_strand_id
1 'polypeptide(L)'
;MVSKYHSLYNEAHTLLNHLDSTDLQWKLHLLSGERFENKVQLNWPFKYKYNYGLAIWPKILGSAINGTLCIYNFGSQSNIVLWNPVTEELNIVPENEARFSDEHEFSYTIHGFGYDHVSDDYKIIQHVVYSGVFKEYWQQVPPGPYWDIYSLRSNSWKKLYVDMHTRCNSSIGVYLNGMCHWWWVQSCRSTISESTVRETYVVSFNLSNELPVTTLLPDDVHGLECTDRELAVLNGHVAMISKYVKTTSFHISISILGEPSVKESWIKLFDVESMSCIDHPIGAGKEGHIFFKINDDELACLDLTTGIIENIGVKAKKWCAQIVIYKKSTLPIKGTNK
;
A
#
# COMPACT_ATOMS: atom_id res chain seq x y z
N MET A 1 10.66 21.45 -11.37
CA MET A 1 11.08 20.12 -10.84
C MET A 1 10.53 18.94 -11.66
N VAL A 2 9.75 19.16 -12.73
CA VAL A 2 9.13 18.10 -13.55
C VAL A 2 9.95 17.71 -14.80
N SER A 3 11.04 18.42 -15.14
CA SER A 3 11.71 18.25 -16.45
C SER A 3 12.72 17.09 -16.54
N LYS A 4 13.00 16.38 -15.44
CA LYS A 4 13.81 15.15 -15.45
C LYS A 4 13.18 14.11 -14.53
N TYR A 5 12.66 13.03 -15.11
CA TYR A 5 12.13 11.91 -14.35
C TYR A 5 13.22 11.26 -13.49
N HIS A 6 12.84 10.84 -12.30
CA HIS A 6 13.76 10.19 -11.37
C HIS A 6 14.31 8.89 -11.97
N SER A 7 15.56 8.55 -11.68
CA SER A 7 16.20 7.29 -12.10
C SER A 7 15.45 6.01 -11.70
N LEU A 8 14.50 6.13 -10.76
CA LEU A 8 13.61 5.05 -10.33
C LEU A 8 12.72 4.56 -11.47
N TYR A 9 12.46 5.41 -12.47
CA TYR A 9 11.61 5.07 -13.60
C TYR A 9 12.36 4.46 -14.79
N ASN A 10 13.69 4.43 -14.76
CA ASN A 10 14.47 3.80 -15.83
C ASN A 10 14.11 2.31 -15.90
N GLU A 11 13.50 1.91 -17.02
CA GLU A 11 13.01 0.55 -17.29
C GLU A 11 11.91 0.08 -16.34
N ALA A 12 11.28 1.00 -15.60
CA ALA A 12 10.13 0.68 -14.78
C ALA A 12 8.86 0.59 -15.64
N HIS A 13 7.97 -0.29 -15.22
CA HIS A 13 6.65 -0.48 -15.78
C HIS A 13 5.59 -0.19 -14.72
N THR A 14 4.38 0.10 -15.19
CA THR A 14 3.20 0.25 -14.33
C THR A 14 2.40 -1.03 -14.38
N LEU A 15 2.20 -1.67 -13.23
CA LEU A 15 1.26 -2.78 -13.08
C LEU A 15 -0.08 -2.26 -12.57
N LEU A 16 -1.17 -2.79 -13.14
CA LEU A 16 -2.53 -2.60 -12.66
C LEU A 16 -3.07 -3.92 -12.15
N ASN A 17 -3.22 -4.01 -10.83
CA ASN A 17 -3.96 -5.08 -10.18
C ASN A 17 -5.41 -4.64 -10.01
N HIS A 18 -6.37 -5.37 -10.57
CA HIS A 18 -7.77 -5.04 -10.40
C HIS A 18 -8.71 -6.24 -10.49
N LEU A 19 -9.88 -6.12 -9.86
CA LEU A 19 -11.02 -7.00 -10.08
C LEU A 19 -11.88 -6.43 -11.21
N ASP A 20 -11.92 -7.12 -12.35
CA ASP A 20 -12.69 -6.68 -13.52
C ASP A 20 -14.19 -6.65 -13.20
N SER A 21 -14.86 -5.54 -13.52
CA SER A 21 -16.28 -5.35 -13.18
C SER A 21 -17.23 -6.24 -14.00
N THR A 22 -16.79 -6.81 -15.11
CA THR A 22 -17.63 -7.60 -16.02
C THR A 22 -17.59 -9.09 -15.70
N ASP A 23 -16.40 -9.69 -15.57
CA ASP A 23 -16.23 -11.12 -15.34
C ASP A 23 -15.92 -11.49 -13.88
N LEU A 24 -15.74 -10.48 -13.02
CA LEU A 24 -15.42 -10.62 -11.59
C LEU A 24 -14.17 -11.49 -11.35
N GLN A 25 -13.18 -11.41 -12.25
CA GLN A 25 -11.87 -12.03 -12.09
C GLN A 25 -10.79 -11.00 -11.75
N TRP A 26 -9.86 -11.41 -10.87
CA TRP A 26 -8.67 -10.62 -10.59
C TRP A 26 -7.68 -10.71 -11.76
N LYS A 27 -7.27 -9.56 -12.27
CA LYS A 27 -6.34 -9.41 -13.38
C LYS A 27 -5.17 -8.54 -12.97
N LEU A 28 -3.97 -8.95 -13.39
CA LEU A 28 -2.75 -8.19 -13.25
C LEU A 28 -2.24 -7.82 -14.63
N HIS A 29 -2.31 -6.54 -15.00
CA HIS A 29 -1.88 -6.06 -16.30
C HIS A 29 -0.58 -5.25 -16.20
N LEU A 30 0.36 -5.52 -17.10
CA LEU A 30 1.45 -4.63 -17.43
C LEU A 30 0.94 -3.58 -18.42
N LEU A 31 0.94 -2.31 -18.00
CA LEU A 31 0.49 -1.20 -18.82
C LEU A 31 1.66 -0.56 -19.57
N SER A 32 1.46 -0.27 -20.86
CA SER A 32 2.43 0.41 -21.73
C SER A 32 1.75 1.12 -22.90
N GLY A 33 2.52 1.94 -23.63
CA GLY A 33 1.99 2.89 -24.61
C GLY A 33 1.74 4.26 -23.97
N GLU A 34 1.62 5.29 -24.80
CA GLU A 34 1.42 6.67 -24.32
C GLU A 34 0.07 6.83 -23.61
N ARG A 35 -0.94 6.06 -24.03
CA ARG A 35 -2.30 6.09 -23.48
C ARG A 35 -2.68 4.79 -22.78
N PHE A 36 -1.68 4.00 -22.41
CA PHE A 36 -1.85 2.67 -21.82
C PHE A 36 -2.68 1.72 -22.70
N GLU A 37 -2.64 1.88 -24.02
CA GLU A 37 -3.36 1.07 -24.99
C GLU A 37 -2.92 -0.40 -24.95
N ASN A 38 -1.65 -0.66 -24.62
CA ASN A 38 -1.10 -1.99 -24.51
C ASN A 38 -1.21 -2.51 -23.07
N LYS A 39 -2.00 -3.57 -22.89
CA LYS A 39 -2.28 -4.21 -21.60
C LYS A 39 -1.93 -5.69 -21.69
N VAL A 40 -0.76 -6.07 -21.17
CA VAL A 40 -0.33 -7.47 -21.16
C VAL A 40 -0.71 -8.11 -19.83
N GLN A 41 -1.54 -9.14 -19.86
CA GLN A 41 -1.92 -9.86 -18.65
C GLN A 41 -0.81 -10.79 -18.16
N LEU A 42 -0.45 -10.62 -16.90
CA LEU A 42 0.42 -11.53 -16.16
C LEU A 42 -0.43 -12.60 -15.48
N ASN A 43 0.07 -13.83 -15.49
CA ASN A 43 -0.56 -14.93 -14.78
C ASN A 43 -0.18 -14.82 -13.30
N TRP A 44 -1.19 -14.78 -12.43
CA TRP A 44 -0.97 -14.91 -11.00
C TRP A 44 -0.36 -16.28 -10.68
N PRO A 45 0.55 -16.38 -9.70
CA PRO A 45 1.10 -17.65 -9.27
C PRO A 45 0.05 -18.57 -8.61
N PHE A 46 -1.08 -18.01 -8.18
CA PHE A 46 -2.21 -18.74 -7.64
C PHE A 46 -3.52 -18.32 -8.31
N LYS A 47 -4.48 -19.23 -8.37
CA LYS A 47 -5.82 -18.92 -8.88
C LYS A 47 -6.65 -18.24 -7.80
N TYR A 48 -6.84 -16.93 -7.92
CA TYR A 48 -7.73 -16.16 -7.07
C TYR A 48 -9.15 -16.19 -7.65
N LYS A 49 -10.02 -17.05 -7.10
CA LYS A 49 -11.44 -17.05 -7.45
C LYS A 49 -12.23 -16.19 -6.47
N TYR A 50 -13.03 -15.26 -6.98
CA TYR A 50 -14.01 -14.55 -6.16
C TYR A 50 -15.14 -15.52 -5.79
N ASN A 51 -15.22 -15.89 -4.51
CA ASN A 51 -16.35 -16.63 -3.96
C ASN A 51 -17.06 -15.73 -2.95
N TYR A 52 -18.38 -15.61 -3.07
CA TYR A 52 -19.26 -14.74 -2.25
C TYR A 52 -19.18 -14.95 -0.73
N GLY A 53 -18.41 -15.94 -0.23
CA GLY A 53 -18.19 -16.21 1.20
C GLY A 53 -16.73 -16.21 1.68
N LEU A 54 -15.73 -16.18 0.78
CA LEU A 54 -14.31 -16.07 1.13
C LEU A 54 -13.68 -15.07 0.16
N ALA A 55 -13.65 -13.81 0.60
CA ALA A 55 -13.09 -12.70 -0.16
C ALA A 55 -11.58 -12.89 -0.35
N ILE A 56 -11.17 -13.51 -1.46
CA ILE A 56 -9.76 -13.50 -1.86
C ILE A 56 -9.49 -12.21 -2.62
N TRP A 57 -8.79 -11.30 -1.98
CA TRP A 57 -8.42 -9.99 -2.51
C TRP A 57 -6.90 -9.91 -2.59
N PRO A 58 -6.27 -10.41 -3.67
CA PRO A 58 -4.84 -10.28 -3.85
C PRO A 58 -4.49 -8.79 -3.89
N LYS A 59 -3.64 -8.37 -2.95
CA LYS A 59 -3.00 -7.06 -2.96
C LYS A 59 -1.50 -7.25 -3.04
N ILE A 60 -0.83 -6.26 -3.61
CA ILE A 60 0.62 -6.21 -3.67
C ILE A 60 1.06 -5.14 -2.69
N LEU A 61 2.00 -5.47 -1.81
CA LEU A 61 2.46 -4.54 -0.79
C LEU A 61 3.58 -3.67 -1.36
N GLY A 62 3.37 -2.35 -1.35
CA GLY A 62 4.31 -1.37 -1.90
C GLY A 62 4.58 -1.53 -3.40
N SER A 63 5.84 -1.30 -3.78
CA SER A 63 6.36 -1.47 -5.13
C SER A 63 7.17 -2.76 -5.25
N ALA A 64 7.50 -3.15 -6.49
CA ALA A 64 8.41 -4.27 -6.71
C ALA A 64 9.85 -3.89 -6.34
N ILE A 65 10.55 -4.81 -5.67
CA ILE A 65 11.91 -4.59 -5.21
C ILE A 65 12.83 -5.66 -5.80
N ASN A 66 13.76 -5.24 -6.65
CA ASN A 66 14.59 -6.12 -7.48
C ASN A 66 13.77 -7.16 -8.26
N GLY A 67 12.61 -6.75 -8.80
CA GLY A 67 11.69 -7.62 -9.55
C GLY A 67 10.76 -8.47 -8.70
N THR A 68 10.95 -8.47 -7.37
CA THR A 68 10.12 -9.25 -6.44
C THR A 68 8.91 -8.44 -5.99
N LEU A 69 7.72 -9.02 -6.16
CA LEU A 69 6.43 -8.55 -5.67
C LEU A 69 6.08 -9.28 -4.37
N CYS A 70 5.63 -8.55 -3.34
CA CYS A 70 5.06 -9.15 -2.14
C CYS A 70 3.53 -9.18 -2.27
N ILE A 71 2.97 -10.35 -2.54
CA ILE A 71 1.53 -10.57 -2.68
C ILE A 71 0.98 -11.13 -1.38
N TYR A 72 -0.23 -10.73 -1.01
CA TYR A 72 -0.95 -11.32 0.10
C TYR A 72 -2.47 -11.28 -0.13
N ASN A 73 -3.21 -12.12 0.59
CA ASN A 73 -4.66 -12.01 0.62
C ASN A 73 -5.06 -10.91 1.62
N PHE A 74 -5.55 -9.78 1.11
CA PHE A 74 -5.96 -8.67 1.95
C PHE A 74 -7.18 -8.99 2.82
N GLY A 75 -8.10 -9.84 2.34
CA GLY A 75 -9.31 -10.20 3.10
C GLY A 75 -8.99 -10.93 4.40
N SER A 76 -8.06 -11.88 4.36
CA SER A 76 -7.62 -12.66 5.54
C SER A 76 -6.31 -12.16 6.16
N GLN A 77 -5.64 -11.17 5.54
CA GLN A 77 -4.30 -10.70 5.91
C GLN A 77 -3.29 -11.85 6.05
N SER A 78 -3.35 -12.82 5.15
CA SER A 78 -2.55 -14.05 5.18
C SER A 78 -2.01 -14.42 3.79
N ASN A 79 -1.38 -15.59 3.66
CA ASN A 79 -0.83 -16.12 2.41
C ASN A 79 0.14 -15.15 1.75
N ILE A 80 1.13 -14.68 2.52
CA ILE A 80 2.16 -13.77 2.01
C ILE A 80 3.13 -14.56 1.14
N VAL A 81 3.29 -14.12 -0.11
CA VAL A 81 4.16 -14.75 -1.09
C VAL A 81 5.02 -13.69 -1.76
N LEU A 82 6.33 -13.91 -1.76
CA LEU A 82 7.27 -13.17 -2.57
C LEU A 82 7.35 -13.85 -3.94
N TRP A 83 7.09 -13.10 -5.00
CA TRP A 83 7.02 -13.61 -6.36
C TRP A 83 7.82 -12.74 -7.32
N ASN A 84 8.70 -13.36 -8.11
CA ASN A 84 9.34 -12.70 -9.23
C ASN A 84 8.71 -13.18 -10.55
N PRO A 85 7.94 -12.33 -11.27
CA PRO A 85 7.29 -12.71 -12.51
C PRO A 85 8.25 -13.08 -13.67
N VAL A 86 9.51 -12.64 -13.62
CA VAL A 86 10.49 -12.91 -14.70
C VAL A 86 11.14 -14.27 -14.51
N THR A 87 11.50 -14.61 -13.28
CA THR A 87 12.16 -15.89 -12.96
C THR A 87 11.17 -16.98 -12.58
N GLU A 88 9.90 -16.63 -12.39
CA GLU A 88 8.83 -17.48 -11.86
C GLU A 88 9.13 -18.03 -10.45
N GLU A 89 10.13 -17.47 -9.76
CA GLU A 89 10.49 -17.86 -8.41
C GLU A 89 9.41 -17.43 -7.41
N LEU A 90 9.12 -18.33 -6.47
CA LEU A 90 8.16 -18.14 -5.40
C LEU A 90 8.80 -18.46 -4.06
N ASN A 91 8.60 -17.58 -3.08
CA ASN A 91 8.91 -17.83 -1.69
C ASN A 91 7.66 -17.58 -0.85
N ILE A 92 7.14 -18.66 -0.23
CA ILE A 92 5.99 -18.59 0.67
C ILE A 92 6.52 -18.23 2.04
N VAL A 93 6.08 -17.09 2.56
CA VAL A 93 6.48 -16.64 3.89
C VAL A 93 5.74 -17.50 4.92
N PRO A 94 6.45 -18.15 5.86
CA PRO A 94 5.81 -18.99 6.86
C PRO A 94 4.89 -18.17 7.74
N GLU A 95 3.76 -18.75 8.11
CA GLU A 95 2.95 -18.21 9.20
C GLU A 95 3.76 -18.33 10.50
N ASN A 96 3.55 -17.41 11.45
CA ASN A 96 4.29 -17.49 12.70
C ASN A 96 3.67 -18.56 13.62
N GLU A 97 4.18 -19.79 13.50
CA GLU A 97 3.73 -20.97 14.23
C GLU A 97 3.71 -20.80 15.76
N ALA A 98 4.63 -20.00 16.32
CA ALA A 98 4.72 -19.74 17.77
C ALA A 98 3.49 -19.00 18.34
N ARG A 99 2.52 -18.62 17.50
CA ARG A 99 1.30 -17.90 17.87
C ARG A 99 0.06 -18.76 17.86
N PHE A 100 0.12 -19.92 17.21
CA PHE A 100 -0.95 -20.91 17.24
C PHE A 100 -0.95 -21.70 18.55
N SER A 101 0.04 -21.48 19.43
CA SER A 101 0.06 -22.01 20.79
C SER A 101 -0.78 -21.20 21.77
N ASP A 102 -1.21 -19.99 21.42
CA ASP A 102 -2.11 -19.20 22.26
C ASP A 102 -3.56 -19.65 22.04
N GLU A 103 -4.30 -19.94 23.12
CA GLU A 103 -5.72 -20.31 23.07
C GLU A 103 -6.66 -19.16 22.64
N HIS A 104 -6.09 -18.03 22.21
CA HIS A 104 -6.78 -16.83 21.80
C HIS A 104 -6.86 -16.74 20.28
N GLU A 105 -8.00 -16.31 19.75
CA GLU A 105 -8.07 -15.91 18.36
C GLU A 105 -7.19 -14.67 18.13
N PHE A 106 -6.55 -14.61 16.97
CA PHE A 106 -5.73 -13.48 16.58
C PHE A 106 -6.03 -13.08 15.14
N SER A 107 -5.73 -11.82 14.83
CA SER A 107 -5.71 -11.29 13.48
C SER A 107 -4.39 -10.58 13.24
N TYR A 108 -3.96 -10.62 11.98
CA TYR A 108 -2.78 -9.90 11.52
C TYR A 108 -3.22 -8.77 10.61
N THR A 109 -2.44 -7.70 10.60
CA THR A 109 -2.52 -6.67 9.57
C THR A 109 -1.13 -6.47 9.01
N ILE A 110 -0.95 -6.74 7.73
CA ILE A 110 0.33 -6.56 7.05
C ILE A 110 0.52 -5.08 6.73
N HIS A 111 1.67 -4.49 7.06
CA HIS A 111 1.91 -3.05 6.99
C HIS A 111 2.96 -2.63 5.96
N GLY A 112 4.02 -3.41 5.79
CA GLY A 112 5.10 -3.03 4.89
C GLY A 112 5.90 -4.23 4.40
N PHE A 113 6.41 -4.14 3.17
CA PHE A 113 7.40 -5.01 2.58
C PHE A 113 8.52 -4.11 2.06
N GLY A 114 9.77 -4.47 2.33
CA GLY A 114 10.89 -3.68 1.90
C GLY A 114 12.20 -4.45 1.92
N TYR A 115 13.25 -3.80 1.41
CA TYR A 115 14.60 -4.34 1.38
C TYR A 115 15.52 -3.51 2.27
N ASP A 116 16.12 -4.18 3.24
CA ASP A 116 17.13 -3.62 4.12
C ASP A 116 18.51 -3.80 3.47
N HIS A 117 18.99 -2.74 2.82
CA HIS A 117 20.29 -2.74 2.15
C HIS A 117 21.49 -2.90 3.10
N VAL A 118 21.33 -2.60 4.40
CA VAL A 118 22.40 -2.76 5.39
C VAL A 118 22.61 -4.23 5.72
N SER A 119 21.51 -4.98 5.83
CA SER A 119 21.54 -6.39 6.19
C SER A 119 21.36 -7.34 5.01
N ASP A 120 21.17 -6.82 3.79
CA ASP A 120 20.91 -7.59 2.56
C ASP A 120 19.75 -8.58 2.76
N ASP A 121 18.60 -8.01 3.14
CA ASP A 121 17.46 -8.79 3.60
C ASP A 121 16.13 -8.17 3.18
N TYR A 122 15.20 -9.04 2.81
CA TYR A 122 13.81 -8.66 2.59
C TYR A 122 13.06 -8.80 3.91
N LYS A 123 12.36 -7.73 4.30
CA LYS A 123 11.63 -7.68 5.55
C LYS A 123 10.15 -7.38 5.33
N ILE A 124 9.31 -7.97 6.17
CA ILE A 124 7.85 -7.74 6.15
C ILE A 124 7.40 -7.38 7.56
N ILE A 125 6.62 -6.30 7.67
CA ILE A 125 6.12 -5.79 8.95
C ILE A 125 4.64 -6.15 9.06
N GLN A 126 4.24 -6.69 10.22
CA GLN A 126 2.84 -6.90 10.54
C GLN A 126 2.51 -6.49 11.97
N HIS A 127 1.24 -6.15 12.19
CA HIS A 127 0.67 -5.87 13.49
C HIS A 127 -0.23 -7.05 13.88
N VAL A 128 -0.12 -7.50 15.12
CA VAL A 128 -0.87 -8.61 15.66
C VAL A 128 -1.84 -8.10 16.70
N VAL A 129 -3.11 -8.50 16.58
CA VAL A 129 -4.15 -8.19 17.55
C VAL A 129 -4.81 -9.49 17.98
N TYR A 130 -4.83 -9.74 19.28
CA TYR A 130 -5.62 -10.81 19.85
C TYR A 130 -7.09 -10.38 19.97
N SER A 131 -8.00 -11.15 19.39
CA SER A 131 -9.43 -11.01 19.61
C SER A 131 -9.84 -11.94 20.73
N GLY A 132 -10.27 -11.37 21.86
CA GLY A 132 -10.83 -12.15 22.95
C GLY A 132 -12.18 -12.72 22.54
N VAL A 133 -12.24 -13.99 22.15
CA VAL A 133 -13.50 -14.72 22.27
C VAL A 133 -13.64 -15.03 23.75
N PHE A 134 -14.59 -14.37 24.40
CA PHE A 134 -15.12 -14.80 25.69
C PHE A 134 -15.76 -16.17 25.51
N LYS A 135 -14.95 -17.23 25.41
CA LYS A 135 -15.41 -18.51 25.96
C LYS A 135 -15.55 -18.23 27.44
N GLU A 136 -16.75 -18.42 27.96
CA GLU A 136 -17.20 -18.11 29.33
C GLU A 136 -16.33 -18.71 30.46
N TYR A 137 -15.27 -19.44 30.11
CA TYR A 137 -14.37 -20.16 30.99
C TYR A 137 -12.98 -19.52 31.18
N TRP A 138 -12.63 -18.43 30.47
CA TRP A 138 -11.26 -17.89 30.55
C TRP A 138 -11.19 -16.55 31.27
N GLN A 139 -10.53 -16.55 32.44
CA GLN A 139 -10.27 -15.38 33.28
C GLN A 139 -8.98 -14.61 32.91
N GLN A 140 -8.29 -14.99 31.83
CA GLN A 140 -7.03 -14.34 31.45
C GLN A 140 -7.27 -13.23 30.43
N VAL A 141 -6.74 -12.05 30.72
CA VAL A 141 -6.75 -10.91 29.79
C VAL A 141 -5.89 -11.28 28.58
N PRO A 142 -6.40 -11.19 27.34
CA PRO A 142 -5.60 -11.49 26.17
C PRO A 142 -4.36 -10.59 26.12
N PRO A 143 -3.21 -11.08 25.62
CA PRO A 143 -2.02 -10.25 25.50
C PRO A 143 -2.32 -8.99 24.67
N GLY A 144 -1.66 -7.89 25.01
CA GLY A 144 -1.79 -6.64 24.24
C GLY A 144 -1.34 -6.81 22.79
N PRO A 145 -1.78 -5.92 21.87
CA PRO A 145 -1.33 -5.94 20.50
C PRO A 145 0.18 -5.68 20.41
N TYR A 146 0.81 -6.18 19.36
CA TYR A 146 2.25 -6.02 19.16
C TYR A 146 2.62 -6.04 17.68
N TRP A 147 3.88 -5.74 17.41
CA TRP A 147 4.44 -5.66 16.07
C TRP A 147 5.45 -6.76 15.82
N ASP A 148 5.58 -7.15 14.57
CA ASP A 148 6.62 -8.08 14.14
C ASP A 148 7.24 -7.71 12.83
N ILE A 149 8.44 -8.25 12.66
CA ILE A 149 9.18 -8.21 11.43
C ILE A 149 9.63 -9.61 11.03
N TYR A 150 9.30 -10.00 9.82
CA TYR A 150 9.85 -11.18 9.17
C TYR A 150 11.17 -10.81 8.53
N SER A 151 12.14 -11.72 8.58
CA SER A 151 13.39 -11.68 7.82
C SER A 151 13.41 -12.86 6.86
N LEU A 152 13.58 -12.59 5.56
CA LEU A 152 13.71 -13.63 4.55
C LEU A 152 15.00 -14.42 4.74
N ARG A 153 16.09 -13.74 5.11
CA ARG A 153 17.40 -14.35 5.34
C ARG A 153 17.35 -15.39 6.47
N SER A 154 16.77 -15.05 7.62
CA SER A 154 16.63 -16.01 8.73
C SER A 154 15.39 -16.91 8.60
N ASN A 155 14.54 -16.65 7.60
CA ASN A 155 13.25 -17.32 7.38
C ASN A 155 12.42 -17.39 8.67
N SER A 156 12.38 -16.28 9.42
CA SER A 156 11.74 -16.25 10.74
C SER A 156 11.19 -14.88 11.09
N TRP A 157 10.20 -14.91 11.99
CA TRP A 157 9.58 -13.72 12.55
C TRP A 157 10.24 -13.34 13.88
N LYS A 158 10.43 -12.04 14.07
CA LYS A 158 10.95 -11.43 15.30
C LYS A 158 9.93 -10.42 15.83
N LYS A 159 9.68 -10.47 17.14
CA LYS A 159 8.84 -9.49 17.84
C LYS A 159 9.55 -8.13 17.92
N LEU A 160 8.83 -7.09 17.56
CA LEU A 160 9.25 -5.70 17.69
C LEU A 160 8.65 -5.09 18.96
N TYR A 161 9.50 -4.43 19.75
CA TYR A 161 9.11 -3.69 20.94
C TYR A 161 9.07 -2.20 20.63
N VAL A 162 8.14 -1.82 19.75
CA VAL A 162 7.96 -0.44 19.30
C VAL A 162 6.51 -0.04 19.52
N ASP A 163 6.30 1.23 19.89
CA ASP A 163 4.99 1.85 19.88
C ASP A 163 4.84 2.64 18.58
N MET A 164 3.89 2.24 17.75
CA MET A 164 3.59 2.93 16.50
C MET A 164 2.16 2.68 16.06
N HIS A 165 1.64 3.65 15.30
CA HIS A 165 0.28 3.60 14.79
C HIS A 165 0.10 2.55 13.69
N THR A 166 -1.05 1.89 13.68
CA THR A 166 -1.46 0.96 12.62
C THR A 166 -1.79 1.70 11.33
N ARG A 167 -1.93 1.01 10.20
CA ARG A 167 -2.40 1.63 8.95
C ARG A 167 -3.93 1.78 8.92
N CYS A 168 -4.45 2.75 8.17
CA CYS A 168 -5.88 2.74 7.86
C CYS A 168 -6.24 1.50 7.00
N ASN A 169 -7.41 0.91 7.23
CA ASN A 169 -7.80 -0.35 6.61
C ASN A 169 -7.72 -0.31 5.08
N SER A 170 -8.21 0.75 4.44
CA SER A 170 -8.19 0.91 2.97
C SER A 170 -6.81 1.20 2.37
N SER A 171 -5.81 1.52 3.21
CA SER A 171 -4.48 1.95 2.78
C SER A 171 -3.52 0.78 2.59
N ILE A 172 -2.67 0.85 1.56
CA ILE A 172 -1.55 -0.05 1.36
C ILE A 172 -0.26 0.75 1.62
N GLY A 173 0.65 0.17 2.40
CA GLY A 173 1.95 0.79 2.65
C GLY A 173 2.83 0.82 1.40
N VAL A 174 3.73 1.79 1.34
CA VAL A 174 4.72 1.93 0.25
C VAL A 174 6.13 1.73 0.77
N TYR A 175 7.07 1.42 -0.13
CA TYR A 175 8.48 1.29 0.19
C TYR A 175 9.30 2.32 -0.57
N LEU A 176 10.22 2.99 0.13
CA LEU A 176 11.17 3.91 -0.46
C LEU A 176 12.48 3.91 0.36
N ASN A 177 13.60 3.68 -0.31
CA ASN A 177 14.95 3.88 0.23
C ASN A 177 15.20 3.23 1.62
N GLY A 178 14.85 1.95 1.79
CA GLY A 178 15.06 1.23 3.06
C GLY A 178 13.99 1.49 4.13
N MET A 179 12.95 2.26 3.81
CA MET A 179 11.83 2.54 4.72
C MET A 179 10.51 2.04 4.14
N CYS A 180 9.66 1.53 5.03
CA CYS A 180 8.26 1.28 4.74
C CYS A 180 7.41 2.42 5.31
N HIS A 181 6.46 2.91 4.53
CA HIS A 181 5.61 4.02 4.91
C HIS A 181 4.14 3.61 4.82
N TRP A 182 3.36 3.95 5.84
CA TRP A 182 1.91 3.82 5.81
C TRP A 182 1.32 5.02 6.54
N TRP A 183 0.01 5.22 6.41
CA TRP A 183 -0.66 6.30 7.09
C TRP A 183 -1.80 5.80 7.96
N TRP A 184 -2.06 6.60 8.98
CA TRP A 184 -3.04 6.36 10.01
C TRP A 184 -3.88 7.60 10.20
N VAL A 185 -5.16 7.40 10.52
CA VAL A 185 -6.06 8.47 10.97
C VAL A 185 -6.43 8.19 12.40
N GLN A 186 -6.41 9.23 13.22
CA GLN A 186 -6.85 9.14 14.60
C GLN A 186 -8.30 8.64 14.67
N SER A 187 -8.47 7.44 15.22
CA SER A 187 -9.74 6.71 15.28
C SER A 187 -10.64 7.17 16.44
N CYS A 188 -11.93 7.18 16.12
CA CYS A 188 -13.11 7.43 16.94
C CYS A 188 -13.18 6.55 18.20
N ARG A 189 -12.49 6.91 19.28
CA ARG A 189 -13.04 6.60 20.62
C ARG A 189 -14.16 7.60 20.87
N SER A 190 -15.30 7.09 21.31
CA SER A 190 -16.61 7.76 21.51
C SER A 190 -16.63 8.92 22.51
N THR A 191 -15.50 9.60 22.72
CA THR A 191 -15.31 10.68 23.68
C THR A 191 -14.67 11.92 23.06
N ILE A 192 -14.28 11.89 21.78
CA ILE A 192 -13.83 13.09 21.09
C ILE A 192 -15.07 13.89 20.70
N SER A 193 -15.18 15.13 21.16
CA SER A 193 -16.26 16.02 20.76
C SER A 193 -16.33 16.10 19.24
N GLU A 194 -17.55 16.20 18.68
CA GLU A 194 -17.81 16.32 17.23
C GLU A 194 -17.05 17.48 16.54
N SER A 195 -16.41 18.35 17.33
CA SER A 195 -15.65 19.52 16.90
C SER A 195 -14.15 19.31 16.66
N THR A 196 -13.56 18.14 16.96
CA THR A 196 -12.10 17.95 16.78
C THR A 196 -11.80 17.34 15.41
N VAL A 197 -11.03 18.06 14.60
CA VAL A 197 -10.58 17.59 13.28
C VAL A 197 -9.68 16.37 13.47
N ARG A 198 -9.96 15.27 12.77
CA ARG A 198 -9.17 14.04 12.85
C ARG A 198 -7.80 14.24 12.21
N GLU A 199 -6.77 14.17 13.04
CA GLU A 199 -5.39 14.22 12.60
C GLU A 199 -5.03 12.97 11.80
N THR A 200 -4.17 13.17 10.81
CA THR A 200 -3.65 12.10 9.95
C THR A 200 -2.14 12.12 10.02
N TYR A 201 -1.55 10.94 10.16
CA TYR A 201 -0.12 10.76 10.34
C TYR A 201 0.43 9.79 9.30
N VAL A 202 1.63 10.03 8.81
CA VAL A 202 2.44 9.05 8.07
C VAL A 202 3.46 8.45 9.02
N VAL A 203 3.40 7.14 9.20
CA VAL A 203 4.44 6.36 9.88
C VAL A 203 5.47 5.95 8.84
N SER A 204 6.74 6.19 9.13
CA SER A 204 7.88 5.78 8.32
C SER A 204 8.75 4.87 9.18
N PHE A 205 8.84 3.60 8.84
CA PHE A 205 9.59 2.60 9.58
C PHE A 205 10.88 2.28 8.84
N ASN A 206 12.02 2.48 9.49
CA ASN A 206 13.32 2.18 8.94
C ASN A 206 13.68 0.71 9.19
N LEU A 207 13.92 -0.04 8.10
CA LEU A 207 14.13 -1.48 8.16
C LEU A 207 15.49 -1.86 8.73
N SER A 208 16.49 -0.99 8.63
CA SER A 208 17.86 -1.25 9.06
C SER A 208 18.03 -1.11 10.58
N ASN A 209 17.43 -0.06 11.17
CA ASN A 209 17.47 0.17 12.62
C ASN A 209 16.21 -0.30 13.36
N GLU A 210 15.17 -0.72 12.61
CA GLU A 210 13.90 -1.22 13.13
C GLU A 210 13.13 -0.21 14.00
N LEU A 211 13.26 1.08 13.69
CA LEU A 211 12.61 2.17 14.41
C LEU A 211 11.58 2.92 13.54
N PRO A 212 10.38 3.22 14.09
CA PRO A 212 9.42 4.10 13.45
C PRO A 212 9.72 5.57 13.73
N VAL A 213 9.34 6.42 12.77
CA VAL A 213 9.12 7.85 12.98
C VAL A 213 7.75 8.22 12.42
N THR A 214 7.09 9.18 13.06
CA THR A 214 5.74 9.61 12.68
C THR A 214 5.77 11.06 12.23
N THR A 215 5.11 11.37 11.12
CA THR A 215 5.00 12.73 10.59
C THR A 215 3.53 13.11 10.47
N LEU A 216 3.12 14.20 11.12
CA LEU A 216 1.77 14.75 10.96
C LEU A 216 1.61 15.29 9.52
N LEU A 217 0.45 15.08 8.91
CA LEU A 217 0.14 15.70 7.62
C LEU A 217 -0.10 17.22 7.77
N PRO A 218 -0.05 17.98 6.66
CA PRO A 218 -0.48 19.38 6.65
C PRO A 218 -1.95 19.56 7.06
N ASP A 219 -2.28 20.73 7.63
CA ASP A 219 -3.58 20.97 8.28
C ASP A 219 -4.76 20.95 7.29
N ASP A 220 -4.51 21.32 6.04
CA ASP A 220 -5.51 21.42 4.97
C ASP A 220 -5.99 20.07 4.45
N VAL A 221 -5.32 18.99 4.83
CA VAL A 221 -5.67 17.62 4.48
C VAL A 221 -5.98 16.82 5.75
N HIS A 222 -6.61 17.41 6.76
CA HIS A 222 -7.19 16.66 7.88
C HIS A 222 -8.71 16.46 7.72
N GLY A 223 -9.29 15.53 8.48
CA GLY A 223 -10.74 15.27 8.45
C GLY A 223 -11.30 14.55 7.21
N LEU A 224 -10.50 14.31 6.17
CA LEU A 224 -10.93 13.51 5.00
C LEU A 224 -11.13 12.03 5.37
N GLU A 225 -12.03 11.37 4.66
CA GLU A 225 -12.25 9.93 4.83
C GLU A 225 -11.03 9.12 4.38
N CYS A 226 -10.91 7.90 4.89
CA CYS A 226 -9.76 7.06 4.52
C CYS A 226 -9.76 6.67 3.02
N THR A 227 -10.93 6.69 2.40
CA THR A 227 -11.19 6.37 1.00
C THR A 227 -10.80 7.48 0.05
N ASP A 228 -10.64 8.70 0.56
CA ASP A 228 -10.26 9.87 -0.23
C ASP A 228 -8.73 10.03 -0.35
N ARG A 229 -7.96 9.06 0.16
CA ARG A 229 -6.51 9.16 0.26
C ARG A 229 -5.82 7.92 -0.26
N GLU A 230 -4.71 8.13 -0.95
CA GLU A 230 -3.79 7.08 -1.33
C GLU A 230 -2.35 7.52 -1.09
N LEU A 231 -1.54 6.63 -0.55
CA LEU A 231 -0.10 6.83 -0.39
C LEU A 231 0.61 6.21 -1.59
N ALA A 232 1.56 6.94 -2.18
CA ALA A 232 2.28 6.47 -3.34
C ALA A 232 3.75 6.88 -3.30
N VAL A 233 4.57 6.27 -4.16
CA VAL A 233 5.91 6.78 -4.46
C VAL A 233 5.83 7.59 -5.75
N LEU A 234 6.15 8.87 -5.66
CA LEU A 234 6.09 9.81 -6.77
C LEU A 234 7.43 10.53 -6.91
N ASN A 235 8.09 10.38 -8.05
CA ASN A 235 9.37 11.02 -8.36
C ASN A 235 10.42 10.85 -7.24
N GLY A 236 10.49 9.66 -6.63
CA GLY A 236 11.42 9.36 -5.54
C GLY A 236 11.07 9.95 -4.18
N HIS A 237 9.83 10.39 -3.99
CA HIS A 237 9.32 10.87 -2.72
C HIS A 237 8.09 10.06 -2.30
N VAL A 238 7.84 9.98 -0.99
CA VAL A 238 6.56 9.51 -0.46
C VAL A 238 5.54 10.62 -0.70
N ALA A 239 4.44 10.29 -1.37
CA ALA A 239 3.40 11.23 -1.75
C ALA A 239 2.05 10.82 -1.16
N MET A 240 1.32 11.81 -0.65
CA MET A 240 -0.08 11.68 -0.31
C MET A 240 -0.91 12.28 -1.45
N ILE A 241 -1.77 11.45 -2.04
CA ILE A 241 -2.77 11.86 -3.03
C ILE A 241 -4.09 11.95 -2.29
N SER A 242 -4.67 13.15 -2.23
CA SER A 242 -5.92 13.40 -1.50
C SER A 242 -6.98 13.94 -2.42
N LYS A 243 -8.19 13.39 -2.31
CA LYS A 243 -9.41 13.94 -2.87
C LYS A 243 -10.13 14.74 -1.79
N TYR A 244 -10.64 15.91 -2.13
CA TYR A 244 -11.49 16.68 -1.21
C TYR A 244 -12.48 17.54 -1.98
N VAL A 245 -13.47 18.10 -1.28
CA VAL A 245 -14.43 19.03 -1.87
C VAL A 245 -14.10 20.43 -1.38
N LYS A 246 -13.97 21.37 -2.32
CA LYS A 246 -13.82 22.79 -2.03
C LYS A 246 -15.01 23.52 -2.65
N THR A 247 -15.76 24.25 -1.83
CA THR A 247 -17.05 24.86 -2.19
C THR A 247 -18.02 23.85 -2.81
N THR A 248 -18.03 23.69 -4.13
CA THR A 248 -18.91 22.79 -4.88
C THR A 248 -18.16 21.92 -5.91
N SER A 249 -16.84 22.02 -6.00
CA SER A 249 -16.03 21.21 -6.93
C SER A 249 -15.12 20.23 -6.18
N PHE A 250 -14.82 19.12 -6.83
CA PHE A 250 -13.88 18.14 -6.34
C PHE A 250 -12.46 18.61 -6.67
N HIS A 251 -11.53 18.36 -5.76
CA HIS A 251 -10.13 18.70 -5.93
C HIS A 251 -9.27 17.47 -5.66
N ILE A 252 -8.16 17.39 -6.40
CA ILE A 252 -7.06 16.48 -6.08
C ILE A 252 -5.88 17.33 -5.60
N SER A 253 -5.41 17.08 -4.38
CA SER A 253 -4.11 17.56 -3.93
C SER A 253 -3.08 16.45 -3.92
N ILE A 254 -1.84 16.82 -4.25
CA ILE A 254 -0.69 15.94 -4.17
C ILE A 254 0.37 16.64 -3.35
N SER A 255 0.72 16.05 -2.22
CA SER A 255 1.78 16.53 -1.33
C SER A 255 2.87 15.48 -1.20
N ILE A 256 4.12 15.88 -1.29
CA ILE A 256 5.28 15.01 -1.07
C ILE A 256 5.91 15.28 0.28
N LEU A 257 6.38 14.22 0.93
CA LEU A 257 7.15 14.30 2.17
C LEU A 257 8.62 14.49 1.83
N GLY A 258 9.20 15.61 2.29
CA GLY A 258 10.63 15.87 2.15
C GLY A 258 11.47 15.07 3.13
N GLU A 259 11.19 15.20 4.43
CA GLU A 259 11.94 14.56 5.51
C GLU A 259 10.99 13.91 6.52
N PRO A 260 11.04 12.56 6.68
CA PRO A 260 10.29 11.89 7.73
C PRO A 260 10.60 12.47 9.11
N SER A 261 9.58 12.59 9.95
CA SER A 261 9.54 13.25 11.27
C SER A 261 9.43 14.78 11.28
N VAL A 262 9.56 15.45 10.13
CA VAL A 262 9.48 16.92 10.03
C VAL A 262 8.19 17.33 9.34
N LYS A 263 7.21 17.85 10.10
CA LYS A 263 5.89 18.29 9.56
C LYS A 263 6.06 19.34 8.46
N GLU A 264 6.97 20.28 8.65
CA GLU A 264 7.23 21.41 7.76
C GLU A 264 7.90 20.97 6.44
N SER A 265 8.32 19.71 6.33
CA SER A 265 8.94 19.17 5.12
C SER A 265 7.92 18.72 4.06
N TRP A 266 6.62 18.74 4.38
CA TRP A 266 5.58 18.48 3.40
C TRP A 266 5.52 19.60 2.37
N ILE A 267 5.61 19.25 1.09
CA ILE A 267 5.53 20.18 -0.03
C ILE A 267 4.32 19.80 -0.86
N LYS A 268 3.35 20.71 -0.95
CA LYS A 268 2.22 20.57 -1.88
C LYS A 268 2.73 20.85 -3.30
N LEU A 269 2.63 19.85 -4.17
CA LEU A 269 3.06 19.95 -5.58
C LEU A 269 1.91 20.40 -6.49
N PHE A 270 0.72 19.87 -6.25
CA PHE A 270 -0.46 20.09 -7.10
C PHE A 270 -1.71 20.26 -6.24
N ASP A 271 -2.60 21.12 -6.74
CA ASP A 271 -3.95 21.30 -6.23
C ASP A 271 -4.83 21.64 -7.44
N VAL A 272 -5.45 20.61 -8.01
CA VAL A 272 -6.15 20.73 -9.29
C VAL A 272 -7.63 20.51 -9.06
N GLU A 273 -8.43 21.44 -9.55
CA GLU A 273 -9.87 21.24 -9.65
C GLU A 273 -10.13 20.07 -10.61
N SER A 274 -10.84 19.08 -10.10
CA SER A 274 -11.18 17.85 -10.79
C SER A 274 -12.62 17.91 -11.30
N MET A 275 -12.87 17.19 -12.39
CA MET A 275 -14.23 16.90 -12.82
C MET A 275 -15.00 16.15 -11.73
N SER A 276 -16.32 16.33 -11.71
CA SER A 276 -17.26 15.73 -10.75
C SER A 276 -17.39 14.22 -10.80
N CYS A 277 -16.60 13.55 -11.65
CA CYS A 277 -16.67 12.11 -11.90
C CYS A 277 -15.58 11.28 -11.22
N ILE A 278 -14.67 11.87 -10.42
CA ILE A 278 -13.64 11.10 -9.71
C ILE A 278 -14.21 10.50 -8.42
N ASP A 279 -14.13 9.18 -8.30
CA ASP A 279 -14.55 8.43 -7.11
C ASP A 279 -13.42 8.42 -6.07
N HIS A 280 -12.26 7.80 -6.36
CA HIS A 280 -11.10 7.74 -5.45
C HIS A 280 -9.77 7.52 -6.19
N PRO A 281 -8.63 7.94 -5.60
CA PRO A 281 -7.31 7.60 -6.11
C PRO A 281 -7.03 6.09 -5.98
N ILE A 282 -6.26 5.54 -6.93
CA ILE A 282 -5.84 4.13 -6.92
C ILE A 282 -4.31 3.94 -6.89
N GLY A 283 -3.55 5.02 -7.05
CA GLY A 283 -2.09 5.04 -6.91
C GLY A 283 -1.38 5.92 -7.95
N ALA A 284 -0.05 5.99 -7.84
CA ALA A 284 0.80 6.65 -8.82
C ALA A 284 1.60 5.62 -9.62
N GLY A 285 1.66 5.82 -10.93
CA GLY A 285 2.54 5.08 -11.83
C GLY A 285 3.87 5.80 -12.05
N LYS A 286 4.55 5.41 -13.13
CA LYS A 286 5.78 6.09 -13.56
C LYS A 286 5.52 7.50 -14.08
N GLU A 287 6.57 8.33 -14.13
CA GLU A 287 6.58 9.59 -14.90
C GLU A 287 5.49 10.61 -14.50
N GLY A 288 5.01 10.59 -13.26
CA GLY A 288 4.00 11.54 -12.81
C GLY A 288 2.57 11.19 -13.24
N HIS A 289 2.32 9.96 -13.68
CA HIS A 289 0.97 9.47 -13.94
C HIS A 289 0.24 9.13 -12.63
N ILE A 290 -0.91 9.74 -12.40
CA ILE A 290 -1.75 9.47 -11.23
C ILE A 290 -3.05 8.84 -11.69
N PHE A 291 -3.42 7.72 -11.08
CA PHE A 291 -4.57 6.95 -11.51
C PHE A 291 -5.70 7.07 -10.50
N PHE A 292 -6.91 7.11 -11.03
CA PHE A 292 -8.13 7.24 -10.24
C PHE A 292 -9.23 6.38 -10.85
N LYS A 293 -10.17 5.99 -10.00
CA LYS A 293 -11.45 5.47 -10.46
C LYS A 293 -12.37 6.64 -10.77
N ILE A 294 -13.09 6.54 -11.88
CA ILE A 294 -14.15 7.46 -12.28
C ILE A 294 -15.52 6.75 -12.25
N ASN A 295 -16.58 7.47 -12.63
CA ASN A 295 -17.93 6.92 -12.77
C ASN A 295 -17.96 5.64 -13.66
N ASP A 296 -19.02 4.84 -13.51
CA ASP A 296 -19.27 3.63 -14.31
C ASP A 296 -18.18 2.54 -14.23
N ASP A 297 -17.53 2.48 -13.06
CA ASP A 297 -16.42 1.58 -12.75
C ASP A 297 -15.15 1.78 -13.59
N GLU A 298 -15.07 2.85 -14.38
CA GLU A 298 -13.93 3.09 -15.28
C GLU A 298 -12.72 3.65 -14.54
N LEU A 299 -11.54 3.46 -15.13
CA LEU A 299 -10.27 3.99 -14.63
C LEU A 299 -9.74 5.08 -15.55
N ALA A 300 -9.18 6.13 -14.95
CA ALA A 300 -8.55 7.23 -15.66
C ALA A 300 -7.15 7.52 -15.10
N CYS A 301 -6.35 8.19 -15.90
CA CYS A 301 -5.01 8.63 -15.57
C CYS A 301 -4.88 10.14 -15.81
N LEU A 302 -4.35 10.86 -14.82
CA LEU A 302 -3.88 12.24 -14.93
C LEU A 302 -2.37 12.23 -15.17
N ASP A 303 -1.91 12.82 -16.26
CA ASP A 303 -0.49 13.14 -16.44
C ASP A 303 -0.21 14.51 -15.81
N LEU A 304 0.63 14.54 -14.76
CA LEU A 304 0.99 15.78 -14.07
C LEU A 304 1.85 16.74 -14.90
N THR A 305 2.43 16.28 -16.00
CA THR A 305 3.24 17.10 -16.90
C THR A 305 2.35 17.94 -17.83
N THR A 306 1.31 17.32 -18.38
CA THR A 306 0.41 17.94 -19.35
C THR A 306 -0.89 18.45 -18.71
N GLY A 307 -1.26 17.93 -17.55
CA GLY A 307 -2.55 18.18 -16.89
C GLY A 307 -3.73 17.46 -17.55
N ILE A 308 -3.47 16.57 -18.52
CA ILE A 308 -4.52 15.88 -19.27
C ILE A 308 -4.99 14.66 -18.49
N ILE A 309 -6.31 14.47 -18.44
CA ILE A 309 -6.95 13.26 -17.91
C ILE A 309 -7.45 12.42 -19.07
N GLU A 310 -7.04 11.16 -19.12
CA GLU A 310 -7.49 10.20 -20.13
C GLU A 310 -8.02 8.92 -19.49
N ASN A 311 -9.05 8.33 -20.10
CA ASN A 311 -9.57 7.03 -19.72
C ASN A 311 -8.62 5.94 -20.22
N ILE A 312 -8.27 4.98 -19.36
CA ILE A 312 -7.33 3.91 -19.74
C ILE A 312 -8.01 2.69 -20.34
N GLY A 313 -9.34 2.70 -20.49
CA GLY A 313 -10.13 1.62 -21.08
C GLY A 313 -10.18 0.35 -20.22
N VAL A 314 -10.23 0.51 -18.89
CA VAL A 314 -10.35 -0.60 -17.93
C VAL A 314 -11.49 -0.32 -16.96
N LYS A 315 -12.30 -1.35 -16.66
CA LYS A 315 -13.33 -1.30 -15.62
C LYS A 315 -12.93 -2.14 -14.43
N ALA A 316 -12.97 -1.56 -13.24
CA ALA A 316 -12.58 -2.23 -12.01
C ALA A 316 -13.64 -2.03 -10.93
N LYS A 317 -13.91 -3.06 -10.13
CA LYS A 317 -14.81 -2.94 -8.96
C LYS A 317 -14.27 -1.91 -7.96
N LYS A 318 -15.20 -1.24 -7.28
CA LYS A 318 -14.90 -0.23 -6.26
C LYS A 318 -13.94 -0.81 -5.20
N TRP A 319 -12.90 -0.06 -4.83
CA TRP A 319 -11.85 -0.46 -3.87
C TRP A 319 -10.98 -1.67 -4.28
N CYS A 320 -11.21 -2.20 -5.49
CA CYS A 320 -10.54 -3.41 -5.99
C CYS A 320 -9.59 -3.08 -7.14
N ALA A 321 -8.95 -1.91 -7.14
CA ALA A 321 -7.89 -1.53 -8.07
C ALA A 321 -6.66 -1.05 -7.28
N GLN A 322 -5.48 -1.21 -7.87
CA GLN A 322 -4.21 -0.74 -7.31
C GLN A 322 -3.19 -0.58 -8.44
N ILE A 323 -2.42 0.51 -8.39
CA ILE A 323 -1.24 0.71 -9.21
C ILE A 323 0.02 0.30 -8.45
N VAL A 324 0.91 -0.41 -9.14
CA VAL A 324 2.20 -0.87 -8.60
C VAL A 324 3.31 -0.52 -9.57
N ILE A 325 4.38 0.11 -9.08
CA ILE A 325 5.60 0.32 -9.86
C ILE A 325 6.39 -0.99 -9.88
N TYR A 326 6.75 -1.45 -11.07
CA TYR A 326 7.41 -2.74 -11.30
C TYR A 326 8.62 -2.59 -12.19
N LYS A 327 9.81 -2.90 -11.67
CA LYS A 327 11.03 -3.01 -12.48
C LYS A 327 11.42 -4.49 -12.59
N LYS A 328 11.55 -4.97 -13.83
CA LYS A 328 11.99 -6.35 -14.11
C LYS A 328 13.40 -6.58 -13.58
N SER A 329 13.65 -7.80 -13.12
CA SER A 329 14.96 -8.22 -12.63
C SER A 329 15.03 -9.75 -12.62
N THR A 330 16.22 -10.27 -12.94
CA THR A 330 16.53 -11.70 -12.88
C THR A 330 17.23 -12.09 -11.58
N LEU A 331 17.34 -11.15 -10.63
CA LEU A 331 17.91 -11.43 -9.31
C LEU A 331 17.03 -12.45 -8.57
N PRO A 332 17.63 -13.46 -7.92
CA PRO A 332 16.89 -14.47 -7.18
C PRO A 332 16.28 -13.88 -5.90
N ILE A 333 15.20 -14.49 -5.41
CA ILE A 333 14.57 -14.17 -4.13
C ILE A 333 15.38 -14.83 -3.01
N LYS A 334 16.54 -14.27 -2.67
CA LYS A 334 17.41 -14.79 -1.61
C LYS A 334 17.85 -13.68 -0.68
N GLY A 335 17.69 -13.89 0.63
CA GLY A 335 18.57 -13.26 1.61
C GLY A 335 19.82 -14.13 1.70
N THR A 336 21.01 -13.60 1.41
CA THR A 336 22.21 -14.42 1.47
C THR A 336 22.46 -14.91 2.90
N ASN A 337 22.29 -16.21 3.12
CA ASN A 337 22.96 -16.91 4.21
C ASN A 337 24.42 -17.12 3.79
N LYS A 338 25.31 -16.24 4.24
CA LYS A 338 26.74 -16.52 4.27
C LYS A 338 27.18 -16.76 5.70
#